data_AF-A0A1L9VFJ8-F1
#
_entry.id   AF-A0A1L9VFJ8-F1
#
_cell.length_a   1.000
_cell.length_b   1.000
_cell.length_c   1.000
_cell.angle_alpha   90.00
_cell.angle_beta   90.00
_cell.angle_gamma   90.00
#
_symmetry.space_group_name_H-M   'P 1'
#
loop_
_entity.id
_entity.type
_entity.pdbx_description
1 polymer ?
#
loop_
_entity_poly.entity_id
_entity_poly.type
_entity_poly.pdbx_seq_one_letter_code
_entity_poly.pdbx_strand_id
1 'polypeptide(L)'
;MPDLGMQQTWTISDLPWGVAMKVQHDKPEAELTTSLEPDLTSAISWFLSKTSPALKKKKHYFEAQLAFLYLYMLLCSPNDNSYTYTLTSEIPIGAGLGSSASVSVCISTALLLRSGYLQSVRCLEDEESRQPSLDAINRWAFVGEMCIHGRPSGLDNTVATMGKAICFSRPGGGQQMKTAALGSIPELPLLIINSNISRSGATQIAKVRDARDSDPKRVDRLFDTIDRVTLLAIVKLTETIRDEKTLATLVHCLSELIQINHRMLVALGVSHGRLERVRHLLDGRKLAYTKLTGAGGGGCTISLLRAERECEALTETLQQLDEEGYSSVLTSFSSEPVKVSIVDGDVGNL
;
A
#
# COMPACT_ATOMS: atom_id res chain seq x y z
N MET A 1 14.55 1.17 7.87
CA MET A 1 14.76 1.88 6.60
C MET A 1 15.47 3.19 6.90
N PRO A 2 16.42 3.66 6.08
CA PRO A 2 17.04 4.95 6.34
C PRO A 2 16.00 6.06 6.21
N ASP A 3 16.03 7.00 7.16
CA ASP A 3 15.28 8.25 7.08
C ASP A 3 15.56 8.92 5.73
N LEU A 4 14.51 9.45 5.10
CA LEU A 4 14.64 10.21 3.87
C LEU A 4 15.38 11.54 4.11
N GLY A 5 15.55 11.95 5.37
CA GLY A 5 16.26 13.15 5.78
C GLY A 5 15.62 14.41 5.21
N MET A 6 14.31 14.35 4.92
CA MET A 6 13.58 15.41 4.25
C MET A 6 12.98 16.33 5.31
N GLN A 7 13.53 17.53 5.43
CA GLN A 7 12.96 18.61 6.22
C GLN A 7 12.63 19.78 5.29
N GLN A 8 11.39 20.26 5.37
CA GLN A 8 10.92 21.37 4.56
C GLN A 8 9.99 22.24 5.39
N THR A 9 10.15 23.55 5.26
CA THR A 9 9.34 24.55 5.95
C THR A 9 8.76 25.49 4.90
N TRP A 10 7.50 25.87 5.08
CA TRP A 10 6.81 26.84 4.24
C TRP A 10 6.11 27.86 5.13
N THR A 11 6.16 29.13 4.72
CA THR A 11 5.34 30.17 5.34
C THR A 11 3.91 30.03 4.86
N ILE A 12 2.96 29.94 5.79
CA ILE A 12 1.53 29.73 5.46
C ILE A 12 1.01 30.82 4.53
N SER A 13 1.36 32.08 4.76
CA SER A 13 0.92 33.22 3.94
C SER A 13 1.37 33.17 2.48
N ASP A 14 2.47 32.45 2.19
CA ASP A 14 3.09 32.43 0.87
C ASP A 14 2.50 31.35 -0.04
N LEU A 15 1.65 30.47 0.52
CA LEU A 15 0.97 29.44 -0.24
C LEU A 15 -0.07 30.06 -1.19
N PRO A 16 -0.36 29.43 -2.35
CA PRO A 16 -1.27 29.96 -3.36
C PRO A 16 -2.76 29.85 -2.98
N TRP A 17 -3.15 30.38 -1.81
CA TRP A 17 -4.48 30.27 -1.22
C TRP A 17 -5.61 30.77 -2.12
N GLY A 18 -5.37 31.81 -2.93
CA GLY A 18 -6.39 32.34 -3.84
C GLY A 18 -6.93 31.29 -4.83
N VAL A 19 -6.10 30.35 -5.26
CA VAL A 19 -6.52 29.25 -6.14
C VAL A 19 -7.27 28.18 -5.35
N ALA A 20 -6.76 27.80 -4.16
CA ALA A 20 -7.38 26.79 -3.32
C ALA A 20 -8.77 27.20 -2.80
N MET A 21 -8.91 28.44 -2.34
CA MET A 21 -10.20 28.96 -1.84
C MET A 21 -11.24 29.04 -2.95
N LYS A 22 -10.84 29.38 -4.18
CA LYS A 22 -11.73 29.36 -5.34
C LYS A 22 -12.23 27.94 -5.62
N VAL A 23 -11.33 26.95 -5.60
CA VAL A 23 -11.67 25.54 -5.78
C VAL A 23 -12.63 25.05 -4.70
N GLN A 24 -12.37 25.38 -3.42
CA GLN A 24 -13.25 25.02 -2.30
C GLN A 24 -14.64 25.65 -2.38
N HIS A 25 -14.74 26.88 -2.90
CA HIS A 25 -16.00 27.59 -3.07
C HIS A 25 -16.81 27.05 -4.25
N ASP A 26 -16.14 26.78 -5.37
CA ASP A 26 -16.81 26.46 -6.63
C ASP A 26 -17.27 24.99 -6.71
N LYS A 27 -16.73 24.10 -5.88
CA LYS A 27 -16.97 22.65 -5.97
C LYS A 27 -17.37 22.01 -4.64
N PRO A 28 -18.36 21.11 -4.63
CA PRO A 28 -18.67 20.30 -3.46
C PRO A 28 -17.54 19.31 -3.17
N GLU A 29 -17.39 18.90 -1.91
CA GLU A 29 -16.36 17.98 -1.45
C GLU A 29 -16.31 16.66 -2.25
N ALA A 30 -17.47 16.16 -2.68
CA ALA A 30 -17.58 14.96 -3.49
C ALA A 30 -16.84 15.09 -4.83
N GLU A 31 -16.79 16.28 -5.43
CA GLU A 31 -16.06 16.51 -6.69
C GLU A 31 -14.56 16.66 -6.43
N LEU A 32 -14.17 17.34 -5.34
CA LEU A 32 -12.77 17.55 -4.95
C LEU A 32 -12.01 16.24 -4.67
N THR A 33 -12.75 15.17 -4.33
CA THR A 33 -12.19 13.87 -4.00
C THR A 33 -12.15 12.89 -5.17
N THR A 34 -12.63 13.28 -6.35
CA THR A 34 -12.71 12.41 -7.54
C THR A 34 -11.67 12.71 -8.62
N SER A 35 -11.15 13.94 -8.67
CA SER A 35 -10.14 14.33 -9.64
C SER A 35 -9.27 15.47 -9.12
N LEU A 36 -8.06 15.60 -9.67
CA LEU A 36 -7.18 16.72 -9.35
C LEU A 36 -7.58 17.97 -10.14
N GLU A 37 -7.57 19.12 -9.45
CA GLU A 37 -7.81 20.42 -10.06
C GLU A 37 -6.53 20.92 -10.75
N PRO A 38 -6.53 21.05 -12.10
CA PRO A 38 -5.31 21.38 -12.84
C PRO A 38 -4.68 22.71 -12.43
N ASP A 39 -5.51 23.70 -12.12
CA ASP A 39 -5.07 25.04 -11.71
C ASP A 39 -4.37 25.00 -10.34
N LEU A 40 -4.93 24.25 -9.39
CA LEU A 40 -4.34 24.09 -8.06
C LEU A 40 -3.05 23.27 -8.12
N THR A 41 -3.05 22.16 -8.86
CA THR A 41 -1.84 21.35 -9.06
C THR A 41 -0.73 22.16 -9.72
N SER A 42 -1.06 23.00 -10.71
CA SER A 42 -0.08 23.85 -11.40
C SER A 42 0.46 24.95 -10.50
N ALA A 43 -0.40 25.60 -9.70
CA ALA A 43 0.00 26.64 -8.76
C ALA A 43 0.95 26.11 -7.68
N ILE A 44 0.62 24.95 -7.08
CA ILE A 44 1.48 24.31 -6.07
C ILE A 44 2.79 23.82 -6.71
N SER A 45 2.72 23.22 -7.89
CA SER A 45 3.92 22.77 -8.61
C SER A 45 4.86 23.92 -8.93
N TRP A 46 4.31 25.07 -9.33
CA TRP A 46 5.07 26.29 -9.56
C TRP A 46 5.70 26.79 -8.25
N PHE A 47 4.94 26.84 -7.16
CA PHE A 47 5.44 27.24 -5.84
C PHE A 47 6.60 26.35 -5.37
N LEU A 48 6.42 25.03 -5.40
CA LEU A 48 7.46 24.04 -5.06
C LEU A 48 8.70 24.17 -5.95
N SER A 49 8.52 24.54 -7.22
CA SER A 49 9.64 24.75 -8.14
C SER A 49 10.54 25.93 -7.74
N LYS A 50 10.01 26.89 -6.97
CA LYS A 50 10.71 28.06 -6.45
C LYS A 50 11.32 27.82 -5.08
N THR A 51 10.59 27.15 -4.20
CA THR A 51 10.98 26.95 -2.79
C THR A 51 11.89 25.75 -2.57
N SER A 52 11.83 24.74 -3.45
CA SER A 52 12.61 23.50 -3.31
C SER A 52 13.33 23.06 -4.60
N PRO A 53 14.16 23.92 -5.22
CA PRO A 53 14.79 23.63 -6.52
C PRO A 53 15.77 22.45 -6.49
N ALA A 54 16.39 22.17 -5.33
CA ALA A 54 17.32 21.05 -5.16
C ALA A 54 16.63 19.67 -5.22
N LEU A 55 15.32 19.60 -4.99
CA LEU A 55 14.57 18.35 -4.87
C LEU A 55 13.98 17.86 -6.20
N LYS A 56 14.03 18.66 -7.28
CA LYS A 56 13.66 18.24 -8.63
C LYS A 56 14.41 16.99 -9.13
N LYS A 57 15.60 16.71 -8.56
CA LYS A 57 16.40 15.53 -8.91
C LYS A 57 15.83 14.21 -8.36
N LYS A 58 14.93 14.26 -7.38
CA LYS A 58 14.31 13.08 -6.76
C LYS A 58 12.78 13.17 -6.88
N LYS A 59 12.25 12.61 -7.97
CA LYS A 59 10.84 12.62 -8.37
C LYS A 59 9.87 12.36 -7.20
N HIS A 60 10.13 11.32 -6.40
CA HIS A 60 9.26 10.92 -5.27
C HIS A 60 9.16 11.97 -4.14
N TYR A 61 10.18 12.81 -3.95
CA TYR A 61 10.11 13.89 -2.95
C TYR A 61 9.22 15.04 -3.41
N PHE A 62 9.27 15.36 -4.69
CA PHE A 62 8.39 16.37 -5.26
C PHE A 62 6.92 15.92 -5.19
N GLU A 63 6.65 14.65 -5.54
CA GLU A 63 5.32 14.04 -5.48
C GLU A 63 4.75 14.04 -4.05
N ALA A 64 5.56 13.69 -3.05
CA ALA A 64 5.13 13.69 -1.65
C ALA A 64 4.82 15.11 -1.12
N GLN A 65 5.65 16.11 -1.47
CA GLN A 65 5.39 17.51 -1.09
C GLN A 65 4.16 18.08 -1.79
N LEU A 66 3.98 17.75 -3.06
CA LEU A 66 2.79 18.13 -3.83
C LEU A 66 1.54 17.55 -3.18
N ALA A 67 1.53 16.25 -2.85
CA ALA A 67 0.42 15.60 -2.18
C ALA A 67 0.11 16.25 -0.82
N PHE A 68 1.14 16.51 0.00
CA PHE A 68 0.97 17.16 1.30
C PHE A 68 0.35 18.57 1.16
N LEU A 69 0.95 19.44 0.33
CA LEU A 69 0.45 20.81 0.16
C LEU A 69 -0.94 20.84 -0.49
N TYR A 70 -1.21 19.94 -1.43
CA TYR A 70 -2.52 19.85 -2.08
C TYR A 70 -3.62 19.51 -1.06
N LEU A 71 -3.38 18.49 -0.21
CA LEU A 71 -4.31 18.14 0.85
C LEU A 71 -4.42 19.23 1.91
N TYR A 72 -3.29 19.81 2.34
CA TYR A 72 -3.26 20.88 3.34
C TYR A 72 -4.07 22.09 2.89
N MET A 73 -3.90 22.53 1.65
CA MET A 73 -4.61 23.71 1.13
C MET A 73 -6.11 23.48 0.92
N LEU A 74 -6.55 22.23 0.75
CA LEU A 74 -7.97 21.90 0.61
C LEU A 74 -8.66 21.63 1.95
N LEU A 75 -7.92 21.23 2.98
CA LEU A 75 -8.47 20.88 4.29
C LEU A 75 -8.27 21.98 5.35
N CYS A 76 -7.22 22.78 5.23
CA CYS A 76 -6.86 23.81 6.20
C CYS A 76 -7.13 25.23 5.65
N SER A 77 -6.94 26.22 6.52
CA SER A 77 -7.22 27.63 6.28
C SER A 77 -5.93 28.48 6.34
N PRO A 78 -5.84 29.60 5.59
CA PRO A 78 -4.71 30.53 5.70
C PRO A 78 -4.52 31.14 7.09
N ASN A 79 -5.56 31.13 7.93
CA ASN A 79 -5.53 31.67 9.29
C ASN A 79 -5.16 30.62 10.35
N ASP A 80 -4.83 29.39 9.95
CA ASP A 80 -4.44 28.33 10.87
C ASP A 80 -3.06 28.57 11.48
N ASN A 81 -2.85 28.09 12.72
CA ASN A 81 -1.55 28.07 13.35
C ASN A 81 -0.55 27.17 12.59
N SER A 82 0.74 27.43 12.76
CA SER A 82 1.81 26.57 12.24
C SER A 82 1.93 25.27 13.03
N TYR A 83 2.14 24.16 12.33
CA TYR A 83 2.38 22.83 12.92
C TYR A 83 3.57 22.15 12.24
N THR A 84 4.23 21.28 13.00
CA THR A 84 5.26 20.38 12.47
C THR A 84 4.64 19.00 12.26
N TYR A 85 4.75 18.47 11.04
CA TYR A 85 4.31 17.13 10.70
C TYR A 85 5.53 16.25 10.49
N THR A 86 5.65 15.19 11.30
CA THR A 86 6.73 14.21 11.20
C THR A 86 6.16 12.89 10.71
N LEU A 87 6.73 12.34 9.64
CA LEU A 87 6.32 11.06 9.07
C LEU A 87 7.48 10.07 9.11
N THR A 88 7.26 8.94 9.76
CA THR A 88 8.16 7.80 9.76
C THR A 88 7.43 6.60 9.15
N SER A 89 8.15 5.76 8.40
CA SER A 89 7.56 4.57 7.77
C SER A 89 8.53 3.40 7.81
N GLU A 90 8.01 2.25 8.22
CA GLU A 90 8.71 0.97 8.16
C GLU A 90 8.56 0.29 6.79
N ILE A 91 7.65 0.80 5.94
CA ILE A 91 7.34 0.19 4.65
C ILE A 91 8.41 0.59 3.61
N PRO A 92 9.06 -0.40 2.95
CA PRO A 92 9.98 -0.13 1.86
C PRO A 92 9.37 0.76 0.75
N ILE A 93 10.09 1.79 0.33
CA ILE A 93 9.68 2.66 -0.78
C ILE A 93 9.88 1.92 -2.11
N GLY A 94 8.88 2.01 -3.00
CA GLY A 94 8.99 1.46 -4.36
C GLY A 94 8.93 -0.08 -4.45
N ALA A 95 8.70 -0.78 -3.34
CA ALA A 95 8.60 -2.24 -3.31
C ALA A 95 7.26 -2.79 -3.86
N GLY A 96 6.26 -1.92 -4.05
CA GLY A 96 4.90 -2.32 -4.42
C GLY A 96 4.11 -2.88 -3.23
N LEU A 97 4.36 -2.35 -2.02
CA LEU A 97 3.67 -2.69 -0.78
C LEU A 97 2.67 -1.61 -0.33
N GLY A 98 2.34 -0.65 -1.20
CA GLY A 98 1.39 0.43 -0.87
C GLY A 98 1.94 1.53 0.03
N SER A 99 3.26 1.75 0.09
CA SER A 99 3.85 2.79 0.98
C SER A 99 3.34 4.21 0.71
N SER A 100 3.14 4.59 -0.56
CA SER A 100 2.58 5.90 -0.90
C SER A 100 1.13 6.07 -0.43
N ALA A 101 0.35 4.99 -0.49
CA ALA A 101 -1.02 4.99 -0.02
C ALA A 101 -1.06 5.11 1.51
N SER A 102 -0.23 4.37 2.24
CA SER A 102 -0.10 4.51 3.70
C SER A 102 0.30 5.93 4.11
N VAL A 103 1.26 6.54 3.39
CA VAL A 103 1.64 7.95 3.61
C VAL A 103 0.45 8.88 3.37
N SER A 104 -0.28 8.72 2.27
CA SER A 104 -1.45 9.53 1.94
C SER A 104 -2.56 9.38 2.98
N VAL A 105 -2.76 8.18 3.53
CA VAL A 105 -3.70 7.92 4.63
C VAL A 105 -3.26 8.64 5.89
N CYS A 106 -2.00 8.50 6.32
CA CYS A 106 -1.48 9.18 7.51
C CYS A 106 -1.62 10.71 7.41
N ILE A 107 -1.24 11.30 6.26
CA ILE A 107 -1.36 12.74 6.00
C ILE A 107 -2.84 13.17 6.04
N SER A 108 -3.71 12.45 5.32
CA SER A 108 -5.14 12.78 5.27
C SER A 108 -5.78 12.72 6.65
N THR A 109 -5.49 11.67 7.43
CA THR A 109 -6.00 11.52 8.80
C THR A 109 -5.56 12.68 9.69
N ALA A 110 -4.27 13.05 9.66
CA ALA A 110 -3.75 14.16 10.46
C ALA A 110 -4.38 15.50 10.07
N LEU A 111 -4.55 15.77 8.78
CA LEU A 111 -5.16 17.01 8.29
C LEU A 111 -6.66 17.07 8.55
N LEU A 112 -7.38 15.96 8.45
CA LEU A 112 -8.82 15.88 8.75
C LEU A 112 -9.12 16.06 10.24
N LEU A 113 -8.28 15.53 11.12
CA LEU A 113 -8.35 15.83 12.56
C LEU A 113 -8.08 17.32 12.81
N ARG A 114 -7.08 17.89 12.11
CA ARG A 114 -6.72 19.29 12.28
C ARG A 114 -7.80 20.25 11.80
N SER A 115 -8.44 19.97 10.68
CA SER A 115 -9.51 20.80 10.12
C SER A 115 -10.81 20.74 10.93
N GLY A 116 -10.89 19.82 11.90
CA GLY A 116 -12.11 19.56 12.66
C GLY A 116 -13.15 18.75 11.88
N TYR A 117 -12.81 18.24 10.70
CA TYR A 117 -13.67 17.32 9.93
C TYR A 117 -13.87 16.01 10.69
N LEU A 118 -12.78 15.49 11.28
CA LEU A 118 -12.85 14.44 12.28
C LEU A 118 -12.90 15.10 13.67
N GLN A 119 -14.04 14.99 14.34
CA GLN A 119 -14.31 15.71 15.59
C GLN A 119 -13.38 15.30 16.74
N SER A 120 -12.90 14.06 16.74
CA SER A 120 -12.03 13.51 17.78
C SER A 120 -11.27 12.28 17.26
N VAL A 121 -10.17 11.96 17.95
CA VAL A 121 -9.46 10.68 17.81
C VAL A 121 -10.39 9.48 18.02
N ARG A 122 -11.42 9.65 18.87
CA ARG A 122 -12.42 8.62 19.17
C ARG A 122 -13.38 8.31 18.03
N CYS A 123 -13.42 9.15 16.99
CA CYS A 123 -14.28 8.89 15.82
C CYS A 123 -13.92 7.57 15.10
N LEU A 124 -12.73 7.02 15.32
CA LEU A 124 -12.33 5.71 14.80
C LEU A 124 -12.63 4.54 15.75
N GLU A 125 -12.98 4.83 16.99
CA GLU A 125 -13.34 3.86 18.04
C GLU A 125 -14.86 3.67 18.13
N ASP A 126 -15.62 4.75 17.94
CA ASP A 126 -17.08 4.75 18.03
C ASP A 126 -17.73 4.09 16.79
N GLU A 127 -18.54 3.03 17.00
CA GLU A 127 -19.13 2.26 15.89
C GLU A 127 -19.94 3.09 14.89
N GLU A 128 -20.70 4.09 15.34
CA GLU A 128 -21.52 4.94 14.46
C GLU A 128 -20.69 5.90 13.59
N SER A 129 -19.62 6.46 14.15
CA SER A 129 -18.80 7.46 13.45
C SER A 129 -17.59 6.86 12.72
N ARG A 130 -17.24 5.60 13.02
CA ARG A 130 -16.10 4.89 12.44
C ARG A 130 -16.17 4.77 10.93
N GLN A 131 -17.26 4.23 10.40
CA GLN A 131 -17.35 4.02 8.94
C GLN A 131 -17.34 5.35 8.16
N PRO A 132 -18.14 6.39 8.53
CA PRO A 132 -18.06 7.70 7.89
C PRO A 132 -16.65 8.33 7.97
N SER A 133 -15.95 8.17 9.09
CA SER A 133 -14.59 8.67 9.29
C SER A 133 -13.58 7.97 8.39
N LEU A 134 -13.64 6.64 8.30
CA LEU A 134 -12.81 5.85 7.40
C LEU A 134 -13.08 6.18 5.93
N ASP A 135 -14.35 6.38 5.55
CA ASP A 135 -14.71 6.77 4.18
C ASP A 135 -14.17 8.16 3.84
N ALA A 136 -14.20 9.11 4.78
CA ALA A 136 -13.59 10.43 4.60
C ALA A 136 -12.06 10.33 4.44
N ILE A 137 -11.38 9.60 5.32
CA ILE A 137 -9.93 9.37 5.23
C ILE A 137 -9.57 8.76 3.88
N ASN A 138 -10.31 7.73 3.44
CA ASN A 138 -10.03 7.04 2.18
C ASN A 138 -10.21 7.96 0.97
N ARG A 139 -11.26 8.79 0.95
CA ARG A 139 -11.51 9.77 -0.12
C ARG A 139 -10.37 10.77 -0.25
N TRP A 140 -9.88 11.31 0.85
CA TRP A 140 -8.75 12.25 0.83
C TRP A 140 -7.41 11.56 0.56
N ALA A 141 -7.21 10.34 1.05
CA ALA A 141 -6.03 9.54 0.72
C ALA A 141 -5.97 9.18 -0.77
N PHE A 142 -7.12 8.97 -1.41
CA PHE A 142 -7.21 8.78 -2.87
C PHE A 142 -6.73 10.02 -3.64
N VAL A 143 -7.05 11.23 -3.16
CA VAL A 143 -6.53 12.49 -3.71
C VAL A 143 -5.01 12.60 -3.57
N GLY A 144 -4.47 12.24 -2.40
CA GLY A 144 -3.03 12.15 -2.18
C GLY A 144 -2.35 11.20 -3.16
N GLU A 145 -2.92 10.01 -3.36
CA GLU A 145 -2.43 9.02 -4.33
C GLU A 145 -2.53 9.51 -5.78
N MET A 146 -3.55 10.30 -6.13
CA MET A 146 -3.63 10.95 -7.44
C MET A 146 -2.49 11.94 -7.64
N CYS A 147 -2.08 12.68 -6.61
CA CYS A 147 -0.94 13.60 -6.69
C CYS A 147 0.39 12.87 -6.94
N ILE A 148 0.53 11.65 -6.42
CA ILE A 148 1.76 10.86 -6.52
C ILE A 148 1.80 10.02 -7.82
N HIS A 149 0.73 9.30 -8.13
CA HIS A 149 0.70 8.31 -9.23
C HIS A 149 -0.15 8.75 -10.43
N GLY A 150 -0.88 9.86 -10.33
CA GLY A 150 -1.76 10.39 -11.38
C GLY A 150 -3.08 9.62 -11.52
N ARG A 151 -3.01 8.32 -11.85
CA ARG A 151 -4.20 7.46 -12.08
C ARG A 151 -4.17 6.20 -11.18
N PRO A 152 -4.30 6.35 -9.85
CA PRO A 152 -4.36 5.22 -8.93
C PRO A 152 -5.65 4.40 -9.12
N SER A 153 -5.61 3.12 -8.76
CA SER A 153 -6.79 2.22 -8.79
C SER A 153 -7.74 2.42 -7.60
N GLY A 154 -7.27 3.05 -6.52
CA GLY A 154 -8.00 3.17 -5.26
C GLY A 154 -7.93 1.94 -4.36
N LEU A 155 -7.23 0.87 -4.77
CA LEU A 155 -7.12 -0.32 -3.92
C LEU A 155 -6.17 -0.10 -2.75
N ASP A 156 -5.00 0.50 -3.01
CA ASP A 156 -3.95 0.62 -2.01
C ASP A 156 -4.38 1.53 -0.84
N ASN A 157 -5.02 2.68 -1.13
CA ASN A 157 -5.55 3.56 -0.07
C ASN A 157 -6.74 2.94 0.66
N THR A 158 -7.61 2.19 -0.03
CA THR A 158 -8.73 1.52 0.62
C THR A 158 -8.23 0.47 1.61
N VAL A 159 -7.25 -0.37 1.22
CA VAL A 159 -6.63 -1.34 2.14
C VAL A 159 -5.91 -0.64 3.29
N ALA A 160 -5.13 0.41 3.01
CA ALA A 160 -4.41 1.15 4.04
C ALA A 160 -5.35 1.88 5.03
N THR A 161 -6.55 2.26 4.59
CA THR A 161 -7.53 2.97 5.41
C THR A 161 -8.41 2.01 6.21
N MET A 162 -9.09 1.11 5.51
CA MET A 162 -10.13 0.24 6.09
C MET A 162 -9.56 -0.99 6.77
N GLY A 163 -8.29 -1.31 6.50
CA GLY A 163 -7.74 -2.62 6.78
C GLY A 163 -8.46 -3.68 5.95
N LYS A 164 -8.41 -4.92 6.47
CA LYS A 164 -9.04 -6.11 5.87
C LYS A 164 -8.43 -6.51 4.53
N ALA A 165 -8.81 -7.69 4.04
CA ALA A 165 -8.51 -8.07 2.67
C ALA A 165 -9.64 -7.63 1.74
N ILE A 166 -9.28 -7.26 0.51
CA ILE A 166 -10.23 -6.85 -0.51
C ILE A 166 -10.15 -7.84 -1.67
N CYS A 167 -11.30 -8.41 -2.04
CA CYS A 167 -11.46 -9.11 -3.30
C CYS A 167 -11.74 -8.09 -4.40
N PHE A 168 -10.89 -8.09 -5.43
CA PHE A 168 -11.03 -7.24 -6.60
C PHE A 168 -11.37 -8.09 -7.82
N SER A 169 -12.46 -7.76 -8.50
CA SER A 169 -12.83 -8.38 -9.76
C SER A 169 -13.29 -7.32 -10.75
N ARG A 170 -12.82 -7.44 -11.99
CA ARG A 170 -13.34 -6.69 -13.11
C ARG A 170 -13.87 -7.68 -14.15
N PRO A 171 -15.19 -7.87 -14.23
CA PRO A 171 -15.75 -8.74 -15.26
C PRO A 171 -15.40 -8.20 -16.65
N GLY A 172 -15.14 -9.10 -17.60
CA GLY A 172 -14.91 -8.72 -19.00
C GLY A 172 -16.09 -7.94 -19.60
N GLY A 173 -15.84 -7.24 -20.71
CA GLY A 173 -16.92 -6.58 -21.48
C GLY A 173 -17.36 -5.20 -20.97
N GLY A 174 -16.49 -4.47 -20.27
CA GLY A 174 -16.77 -3.08 -19.85
C GLY A 174 -17.68 -2.96 -18.63
N GLN A 175 -17.95 -4.05 -17.91
CA GLN A 175 -18.71 -4.02 -16.66
C GLN A 175 -17.97 -3.24 -15.56
N GLN A 176 -18.76 -2.71 -14.61
CA GLN A 176 -18.23 -2.00 -13.45
C GLN A 176 -17.33 -2.91 -12.61
N MET A 177 -16.29 -2.28 -12.08
CA MET A 177 -15.35 -2.85 -11.13
C MET A 177 -16.08 -3.26 -9.85
N LYS A 178 -15.85 -4.49 -9.38
CA LYS A 178 -16.42 -5.01 -8.14
C LYS A 178 -15.32 -5.17 -7.10
N THR A 179 -15.48 -4.50 -5.97
CA THR A 179 -14.65 -4.65 -4.78
C THR A 179 -15.51 -5.17 -3.64
N ALA A 180 -15.07 -6.23 -2.97
CA ALA A 180 -15.73 -6.76 -1.80
C ALA A 180 -14.71 -6.90 -0.66
N ALA A 181 -14.98 -6.25 0.47
CA ALA A 181 -14.21 -6.49 1.69
C ALA A 181 -14.48 -7.90 2.18
N LEU A 182 -13.41 -8.64 2.47
CA LEU A 182 -13.50 -9.91 3.17
C LEU A 182 -13.73 -9.64 4.67
N GLY A 183 -14.34 -10.61 5.34
CA GLY A 183 -14.54 -10.57 6.78
C GLY A 183 -13.22 -10.58 7.57
N SER A 184 -13.32 -10.82 8.88
CA SER A 184 -12.12 -10.98 9.70
C SER A 184 -11.30 -12.17 9.21
N ILE A 185 -10.04 -11.91 8.89
CA ILE A 185 -9.05 -12.93 8.52
C ILE A 185 -8.15 -13.12 9.73
N PRO A 186 -7.80 -14.37 10.07
CA PRO A 186 -6.88 -14.64 11.18
C PRO A 186 -5.53 -13.98 10.97
N GLU A 187 -4.86 -13.66 12.07
CA GLU A 187 -3.48 -13.19 12.02
C GLU A 187 -2.59 -14.32 11.47
N LEU A 188 -1.95 -14.07 10.33
CA LEU A 188 -1.04 -15.03 9.69
C LEU A 188 0.38 -14.49 9.75
N PRO A 189 1.37 -15.28 10.21
CA PRO A 189 2.76 -14.87 10.25
C PRO A 189 3.34 -14.83 8.83
N LEU A 190 3.82 -13.65 8.44
CA LEU A 190 4.32 -13.36 7.10
C LEU A 190 5.76 -12.87 7.15
N LEU A 191 6.53 -13.31 6.16
CA LEU A 191 7.86 -12.79 5.88
C LEU A 191 7.87 -12.14 4.51
N ILE A 192 8.11 -10.83 4.49
CA ILE A 192 8.27 -10.05 3.27
C ILE A 192 9.75 -9.92 2.99
N ILE A 193 10.18 -10.33 1.80
CA ILE A 193 11.58 -10.21 1.38
C ILE A 193 11.64 -9.41 0.10
N ASN A 194 12.35 -8.28 0.13
CA ASN A 194 12.66 -7.50 -1.04
C ASN A 194 13.97 -8.00 -1.66
N SER A 195 13.90 -8.36 -2.94
CA SER A 195 15.07 -8.75 -3.72
C SER A 195 16.02 -7.61 -4.05
N ASN A 196 15.61 -6.36 -3.79
CA ASN A 196 16.31 -5.13 -4.16
C ASN A 196 16.63 -5.01 -5.66
N ILE A 197 15.93 -5.78 -6.49
CA ILE A 197 15.97 -5.66 -7.95
C ILE A 197 14.88 -4.70 -8.41
N SER A 198 15.33 -3.59 -8.99
CA SER A 198 14.46 -2.64 -9.67
C SER A 198 13.73 -3.31 -10.84
N ARG A 199 12.44 -3.01 -10.98
CA ARG A 199 11.56 -3.58 -11.99
C ARG A 199 10.61 -2.52 -12.53
N SER A 200 10.24 -2.65 -13.80
CA SER A 200 9.12 -1.90 -14.38
C SER A 200 7.89 -2.80 -14.44
N GLY A 201 6.82 -2.41 -13.73
CA GLY A 201 5.55 -3.11 -13.80
C GLY A 201 4.98 -3.14 -15.23
N ALA A 202 5.13 -2.05 -15.97
CA ALA A 202 4.72 -1.95 -17.37
C ALA A 202 5.43 -2.98 -18.26
N THR A 203 6.73 -3.22 -18.03
CA THR A 203 7.48 -4.23 -18.79
C THR A 203 7.00 -5.65 -18.49
N GLN A 204 6.67 -5.97 -17.23
CA GLN A 204 6.14 -7.30 -16.89
C GLN A 204 4.73 -7.50 -17.47
N ILE A 205 3.89 -6.46 -17.44
CA ILE A 205 2.55 -6.49 -18.06
C ILE A 205 2.67 -6.69 -19.59
N ALA A 206 3.62 -6.00 -20.24
CA ALA A 206 3.88 -6.19 -21.67
C ALA A 206 4.31 -7.63 -21.97
N LYS A 207 5.24 -8.20 -21.20
CA LYS A 207 5.64 -9.61 -21.36
C LYS A 207 4.47 -10.59 -21.29
N VAL A 208 3.57 -10.41 -20.32
CA VAL A 208 2.39 -11.27 -20.18
C VAL A 208 1.43 -11.09 -21.36
N ARG A 209 1.28 -9.86 -21.86
CA ARG A 209 0.49 -9.56 -23.06
C ARG A 209 1.08 -10.24 -24.30
N ASP A 210 2.38 -10.07 -24.54
CA ASP A 210 3.07 -10.67 -25.68
C ASP A 210 3.00 -12.21 -25.63
N ALA A 211 3.13 -12.79 -24.44
CA ALA A 211 2.98 -14.22 -24.21
C ALA A 211 1.55 -14.71 -24.50
N ARG A 212 0.54 -13.90 -24.20
CA ARG A 212 -0.87 -14.17 -24.49
C ARG A 212 -1.16 -14.03 -25.98
N ASP A 213 -0.65 -13.00 -26.62
CA ASP A 213 -0.86 -12.76 -28.06
C ASP A 213 -0.21 -13.89 -28.88
N SER A 214 0.91 -14.45 -28.41
CA SER A 214 1.59 -15.58 -29.03
C SER A 214 0.88 -16.92 -28.83
N ASP A 215 0.35 -17.18 -27.63
CA ASP A 215 -0.37 -18.42 -27.29
C ASP A 215 -1.52 -18.15 -26.31
N PRO A 216 -2.68 -17.70 -26.81
CA PRO A 216 -3.81 -17.33 -25.97
C PRO A 216 -4.33 -18.51 -25.16
N LYS A 217 -4.41 -19.70 -25.76
CA LYS A 217 -4.98 -20.90 -25.12
C LYS A 217 -4.16 -21.31 -23.90
N ARG A 218 -2.83 -21.26 -23.98
CA ARG A 218 -1.98 -21.58 -22.83
C ARG A 218 -2.11 -20.53 -21.73
N VAL A 219 -2.04 -19.25 -22.07
CA VAL A 219 -2.07 -18.17 -21.07
C VAL A 219 -3.44 -18.05 -20.41
N ASP A 220 -4.53 -18.17 -21.17
CA ASP A 220 -5.89 -18.11 -20.61
C ASP A 220 -6.13 -19.27 -19.63
N ARG A 221 -5.60 -20.48 -19.88
CA ARG A 221 -5.65 -21.59 -18.90
C ARG A 221 -4.86 -21.31 -17.61
N LEU A 222 -3.75 -20.59 -17.71
CA LEU A 222 -3.00 -20.15 -16.53
C LEU A 222 -3.82 -19.13 -15.73
N PHE A 223 -4.49 -18.19 -16.40
CA PHE A 223 -5.39 -17.24 -15.75
C PHE A 223 -6.57 -17.93 -15.09
N ASP A 224 -7.23 -18.88 -15.75
CA ASP A 224 -8.32 -19.67 -15.16
C ASP A 224 -7.86 -20.41 -13.89
N THR A 225 -6.63 -20.93 -13.89
CA THR A 225 -6.06 -21.60 -12.72
C THR A 225 -5.78 -20.62 -11.59
N ILE A 226 -5.21 -19.44 -11.89
CA ILE A 226 -4.95 -18.38 -10.90
C ILE A 226 -6.26 -17.87 -10.30
N ASP A 227 -7.29 -17.69 -11.12
CA ASP A 227 -8.63 -17.27 -10.67
C ASP A 227 -9.23 -18.30 -9.68
N ARG A 228 -9.24 -19.58 -10.06
CA ARG A 228 -9.71 -20.66 -9.18
C ARG A 228 -8.92 -20.74 -7.87
N VAL A 229 -7.60 -20.62 -7.93
CA VAL A 229 -6.75 -20.61 -6.73
C VAL A 229 -7.08 -19.42 -5.82
N THR A 230 -7.37 -18.26 -6.40
CA THR A 230 -7.76 -17.05 -5.66
C THR A 230 -9.12 -17.22 -5.01
N LEU A 231 -10.12 -17.75 -5.72
CA LEU A 231 -11.45 -18.03 -5.16
C LEU A 231 -11.41 -19.06 -4.03
N LEU A 232 -10.60 -20.12 -4.17
CA LEU A 232 -10.38 -21.10 -3.11
C LEU A 232 -9.71 -20.47 -1.89
N ALA A 233 -8.73 -19.60 -2.09
CA ALA A 233 -8.07 -18.88 -1.01
C ALA A 233 -9.07 -17.98 -0.26
N ILE A 234 -9.95 -17.28 -0.98
CA ILE A 234 -11.01 -16.45 -0.37
C ILE A 234 -11.91 -17.29 0.51
N VAL A 235 -12.43 -18.42 0.00
CA VAL A 235 -13.29 -19.32 0.78
C VAL A 235 -12.58 -19.74 2.07
N LYS A 236 -11.31 -20.19 1.96
CA LYS A 236 -10.52 -20.64 3.10
C LYS A 236 -10.23 -19.54 4.11
N LEU A 237 -9.89 -18.33 3.66
CA LEU A 237 -9.62 -17.19 4.53
C LEU A 237 -10.86 -16.70 5.29
N THR A 238 -12.05 -16.96 4.76
CA THR A 238 -13.33 -16.61 5.39
C THR A 238 -13.90 -17.72 6.29
N GLU A 239 -13.26 -18.89 6.36
CA GLU A 239 -13.67 -19.96 7.28
C GLU A 239 -13.38 -19.55 8.73
N THR A 240 -14.30 -19.88 9.64
CA THR A 240 -14.13 -19.57 11.07
C THR A 240 -13.01 -20.41 11.67
N ILE A 241 -11.98 -19.76 12.18
CA ILE A 241 -10.93 -20.38 12.98
C ILE A 241 -11.41 -20.50 14.42
N ARG A 242 -11.38 -21.72 14.97
CA ARG A 242 -11.91 -22.03 16.32
C ARG A 242 -10.83 -22.47 17.30
N ASP A 243 -9.74 -23.00 16.77
CA ASP A 243 -8.65 -23.62 17.52
C ASP A 243 -7.36 -23.65 16.68
N GLU A 244 -6.25 -24.06 17.28
CA GLU A 244 -4.95 -24.20 16.59
C GLU A 244 -5.00 -25.22 15.44
N LYS A 245 -5.86 -26.24 15.52
CA LYS A 245 -5.99 -27.28 14.50
C LYS A 245 -6.62 -26.74 13.21
N THR A 246 -7.66 -25.93 13.34
CA THR A 246 -8.32 -25.24 12.23
C THR A 246 -7.38 -24.20 11.62
N LEU A 247 -6.59 -23.49 12.44
CA LEU A 247 -5.53 -22.59 11.95
C LEU A 247 -4.45 -23.36 11.17
N ALA A 248 -3.96 -24.49 11.68
CA ALA A 248 -2.97 -25.32 10.99
C ALA A 248 -3.51 -25.87 9.65
N THR A 249 -4.79 -26.24 9.62
CA THR A 249 -5.48 -26.68 8.39
C THR A 249 -5.56 -25.54 7.38
N LEU A 250 -5.91 -24.33 7.82
CA LEU A 250 -5.91 -23.14 6.97
C LEU A 250 -4.50 -22.89 6.39
N VAL A 251 -3.48 -22.85 7.24
CA VAL A 251 -2.08 -22.63 6.82
C VAL A 251 -1.65 -23.69 5.80
N HIS A 252 -2.01 -24.95 6.01
CA HIS A 252 -1.74 -26.02 5.04
C HIS A 252 -2.45 -25.77 3.70
N CYS A 253 -3.76 -25.48 3.69
CA CYS A 253 -4.48 -25.18 2.46
C CYS A 253 -3.90 -23.96 1.73
N LEU A 254 -3.61 -22.87 2.45
CA LEU A 254 -3.00 -21.67 1.88
C LEU A 254 -1.61 -21.97 1.31
N SER A 255 -0.85 -22.87 1.93
CA SER A 255 0.47 -23.25 1.43
C SER A 255 0.45 -23.87 0.05
N GLU A 256 -0.53 -24.74 -0.22
CA GLU A 256 -0.71 -25.38 -1.53
C GLU A 256 -1.11 -24.34 -2.57
N LEU A 257 -2.06 -23.47 -2.21
CA LEU A 257 -2.54 -22.39 -3.07
C LEU A 257 -1.43 -21.38 -3.41
N ILE A 258 -0.60 -21.00 -2.44
CA ILE A 258 0.56 -20.11 -2.63
C ILE A 258 1.53 -20.73 -3.65
N GLN A 259 1.86 -22.02 -3.47
CA GLN A 259 2.78 -22.72 -4.36
C GLN A 259 2.23 -22.88 -5.78
N ILE A 260 0.95 -23.24 -5.92
CA ILE A 260 0.30 -23.35 -7.24
C ILE A 260 0.31 -21.98 -7.92
N ASN A 261 -0.11 -20.92 -7.23
CA ASN A 261 -0.11 -19.57 -7.79
C ASN A 261 1.29 -19.14 -8.24
N HIS A 262 2.31 -19.35 -7.41
CA HIS A 262 3.68 -19.02 -7.78
C HIS A 262 4.15 -19.77 -9.04
N ARG A 263 3.86 -21.08 -9.15
CA ARG A 263 4.20 -21.86 -10.36
C ARG A 263 3.50 -21.34 -11.60
N MET A 264 2.24 -20.90 -11.50
CA MET A 264 1.54 -20.27 -12.62
C MET A 264 2.21 -18.94 -13.02
N LEU A 265 2.63 -18.13 -12.05
CA LEU A 265 3.36 -16.88 -12.30
C LEU A 265 4.74 -17.12 -12.94
N VAL A 266 5.45 -18.19 -12.55
CA VAL A 266 6.68 -18.61 -13.24
C VAL A 266 6.38 -19.01 -14.69
N ALA A 267 5.31 -19.77 -14.93
CA ALA A 267 4.89 -20.18 -16.27
C ALA A 267 4.42 -19.00 -17.17
N LEU A 268 3.97 -17.90 -16.56
CA LEU A 268 3.69 -16.63 -17.24
C LEU A 268 4.96 -15.84 -17.58
N GLY A 269 6.14 -16.24 -17.08
CA GLY A 269 7.42 -15.61 -17.37
C GLY A 269 7.70 -14.34 -16.55
N VAL A 270 6.98 -14.15 -15.43
CA VAL A 270 7.13 -12.97 -14.56
C VAL A 270 7.95 -13.24 -13.30
N SER A 271 8.57 -14.40 -13.15
CA SER A 271 9.50 -14.63 -12.03
C SER A 271 10.91 -14.07 -12.31
N HIS A 272 11.82 -14.21 -11.35
CA HIS A 272 13.21 -13.77 -11.44
C HIS A 272 14.11 -14.66 -10.58
N GLY A 273 15.37 -14.86 -10.98
CA GLY A 273 16.32 -15.74 -10.28
C GLY A 273 16.46 -15.42 -8.79
N ARG A 274 16.49 -14.13 -8.42
CA ARG A 274 16.50 -13.71 -7.00
C ARG A 274 15.21 -14.04 -6.23
N LEU A 275 14.05 -14.05 -6.88
CA LEU A 275 12.80 -14.48 -6.23
C LEU A 275 12.78 -16.00 -6.05
N GLU A 276 13.28 -16.75 -7.03
CA GLU A 276 13.42 -18.22 -6.92
C GLU A 276 14.47 -18.62 -5.87
N ARG A 277 15.54 -17.83 -5.70
CA ARG A 277 16.54 -18.03 -4.65
C ARG A 277 15.90 -17.96 -3.25
N VAL A 278 15.08 -16.93 -3.01
CA VAL A 278 14.33 -16.79 -1.75
C VAL A 278 13.42 -18.00 -1.52
N ARG A 279 12.63 -18.36 -2.53
CA ARG A 279 11.73 -19.53 -2.44
C ARG A 279 12.53 -20.81 -2.15
N HIS A 280 13.64 -21.03 -2.84
CA HIS A 280 14.44 -22.25 -2.69
C HIS A 280 15.03 -22.37 -1.28
N LEU A 281 15.53 -21.27 -0.70
CA LEU A 281 16.06 -21.26 0.66
C LEU A 281 14.97 -21.55 1.70
N LEU A 282 13.85 -20.84 1.64
CA LEU A 282 12.77 -20.98 2.62
C LEU A 282 12.05 -22.33 2.52
N ASP A 283 11.76 -22.78 1.29
CA ASP A 283 11.08 -24.06 1.04
C ASP A 283 12.01 -25.25 1.35
N GLY A 284 13.27 -25.18 0.92
CA GLY A 284 14.27 -26.22 1.15
C GLY A 284 14.56 -26.45 2.64
N ARG A 285 14.55 -25.38 3.45
CA ARG A 285 14.68 -25.44 4.91
C ARG A 285 13.34 -25.64 5.62
N LYS A 286 12.24 -25.83 4.89
CA LYS A 286 10.90 -26.05 5.45
C LYS A 286 10.41 -24.91 6.35
N LEU A 287 10.85 -23.67 6.12
CA LEU A 287 10.55 -22.50 6.95
C LEU A 287 9.24 -21.81 6.54
N ALA A 288 9.02 -21.65 5.23
CA ALA A 288 7.92 -20.86 4.71
C ALA A 288 7.46 -21.30 3.33
N TYR A 289 6.24 -20.92 2.98
CA TYR A 289 5.70 -21.07 1.63
C TYR A 289 5.68 -19.73 0.93
N THR A 290 6.45 -19.60 -0.14
CA THR A 290 6.74 -18.31 -0.76
C THR A 290 6.13 -18.18 -2.14
N LYS A 291 5.56 -17.00 -2.43
CA LYS A 291 5.25 -16.55 -3.78
C LYS A 291 5.76 -15.14 -4.02
N LEU A 292 5.97 -14.79 -5.29
CA LEU A 292 6.19 -13.38 -5.66
C LEU A 292 4.95 -12.53 -5.38
N THR A 293 5.14 -11.23 -5.13
CA THR A 293 4.07 -10.25 -4.98
C THR A 293 4.28 -9.02 -5.87
N GLY A 294 3.17 -8.42 -6.29
CA GLY A 294 3.13 -7.35 -7.31
C GLY A 294 3.49 -7.86 -8.70
N ALA A 295 4.17 -7.03 -9.49
CA ALA A 295 4.41 -7.25 -10.91
C ALA A 295 5.34 -8.43 -11.27
N GLY A 296 6.15 -8.92 -10.35
CA GLY A 296 7.19 -9.92 -10.63
C GLY A 296 8.47 -9.33 -11.24
N GLY A 297 9.41 -10.16 -11.67
CA GLY A 297 10.66 -9.75 -12.31
C GLY A 297 11.70 -9.11 -11.37
N GLY A 298 11.53 -9.24 -10.06
CA GLY A 298 12.27 -8.53 -9.02
C GLY A 298 11.32 -8.14 -7.87
N GLY A 299 11.62 -7.05 -7.15
CA GLY A 299 10.82 -6.56 -6.02
C GLY A 299 10.64 -7.60 -4.91
N CYS A 300 9.43 -7.69 -4.33
CA CYS A 300 9.19 -8.49 -3.13
C CYS A 300 8.58 -9.87 -3.36
N THR A 301 8.83 -10.77 -2.40
CA THR A 301 8.07 -11.99 -2.15
C THR A 301 7.26 -11.86 -0.86
N ILE A 302 6.15 -12.60 -0.80
CA ILE A 302 5.38 -12.86 0.43
C ILE A 302 5.53 -14.33 0.79
N SER A 303 5.91 -14.60 2.04
CA SER A 303 6.13 -15.96 2.53
C SER A 303 5.28 -16.22 3.78
N LEU A 304 4.45 -17.26 3.74
CA LEU A 304 3.65 -17.71 4.87
C LEU A 304 4.51 -18.64 5.74
N LEU A 305 4.77 -18.25 7.00
CA LEU A 305 5.58 -19.03 7.93
C LEU A 305 4.81 -20.26 8.44
N ARG A 306 5.53 -21.35 8.70
CA ARG A 306 4.90 -22.65 9.03
C ARG A 306 4.41 -22.81 10.46
N ALA A 307 4.96 -22.08 11.44
CA ALA A 307 4.40 -21.86 12.78
C ALA A 307 5.44 -21.17 13.68
N GLU A 308 6.72 -21.51 13.53
CA GLU A 308 7.79 -20.96 14.36
C GLU A 308 8.31 -19.66 13.75
N ARG A 309 8.00 -18.54 14.41
CA ARG A 309 8.53 -17.21 14.06
C ARG A 309 10.00 -17.05 14.44
N GLU A 310 10.50 -17.87 15.35
CA GLU A 310 11.82 -17.71 15.97
C GLU A 310 12.49 -19.08 16.09
N CYS A 311 13.09 -19.54 15.00
CA CYS A 311 13.99 -20.69 15.03
C CYS A 311 15.35 -20.29 14.46
N GLU A 312 16.41 -20.94 14.96
CA GLU A 312 17.79 -20.68 14.54
C GLU A 312 17.95 -20.75 13.02
N ALA A 313 17.29 -21.73 12.39
CA ALA A 313 17.29 -21.90 10.95
C ALA A 313 16.68 -20.70 10.19
N LEU A 314 15.69 -20.01 10.75
CA LEU A 314 15.14 -18.80 10.16
C LEU A 314 16.13 -17.65 10.28
N THR A 315 16.72 -17.44 11.47
CA THR A 315 17.73 -16.39 11.70
C THR A 315 18.92 -16.52 10.76
N GLU A 316 19.47 -17.73 10.62
CA GLU A 316 20.55 -18.02 9.66
C GLU A 316 20.14 -17.71 8.23
N THR A 317 18.90 -18.05 7.85
CA THR A 317 18.40 -17.82 6.49
C THR A 317 18.24 -16.32 6.21
N LEU A 318 17.76 -15.56 7.20
CA LEU A 318 17.64 -14.10 7.08
C LEU A 318 19.01 -13.43 7.00
N GLN A 319 19.98 -13.89 7.80
CA GLN A 319 21.36 -13.40 7.71
C GLN A 319 21.98 -13.71 6.34
N GLN A 320 21.82 -14.94 5.84
CA GLN A 320 22.28 -15.32 4.51
C GLN A 320 21.65 -14.45 3.41
N LEU A 321 20.35 -14.14 3.52
CA LEU A 321 19.67 -13.25 2.59
C LEU A 321 20.17 -11.80 2.72
N ASP A 322 20.44 -11.30 3.91
CA ASP A 322 21.02 -9.97 4.12
C ASP A 322 22.41 -9.85 3.47
N GLU A 323 23.27 -10.86 3.68
CA GLU A 323 24.59 -10.97 3.03
C GLU A 323 24.50 -11.06 1.49
N GLU A 324 23.45 -11.69 0.95
CA GLU A 324 23.15 -11.72 -0.49
C GLU A 324 22.48 -10.42 -1.01
N GLY A 325 22.30 -9.41 -0.15
CA GLY A 325 21.78 -8.08 -0.47
C GLY A 325 20.24 -7.99 -0.56
N TYR A 326 19.52 -8.90 0.08
CA TYR A 326 18.07 -8.81 0.25
C TYR A 326 17.74 -7.97 1.49
N SER A 327 16.51 -7.47 1.60
CA SER A 327 16.01 -6.92 2.86
C SER A 327 14.73 -7.63 3.28
N SER A 328 14.64 -8.03 4.55
CA SER A 328 13.51 -8.80 5.07
C SER A 328 12.76 -8.06 6.17
N VAL A 329 11.45 -8.24 6.23
CA VAL A 329 10.57 -7.78 7.30
C VAL A 329 9.67 -8.92 7.75
N LEU A 330 9.76 -9.27 9.04
CA LEU A 330 8.82 -10.16 9.68
C LEU A 330 7.60 -9.35 10.12
N THR A 331 6.41 -9.78 9.71
CA THR A 331 5.16 -9.09 9.99
C THR A 331 4.03 -10.10 10.13
N SER A 332 2.84 -9.64 10.45
CA SER A 332 1.63 -10.44 10.30
C SER A 332 0.64 -9.78 9.36
N PHE A 333 -0.27 -10.58 8.82
CA PHE A 333 -1.47 -10.05 8.19
C PHE A 333 -2.37 -9.46 9.29
N SER A 334 -2.69 -8.17 9.18
CA SER A 334 -3.65 -7.48 10.06
C SER A 334 -4.89 -7.09 9.27
N SER A 335 -6.06 -7.25 9.90
CA SER A 335 -7.34 -6.76 9.37
C SER A 335 -7.71 -5.38 9.93
N GLU A 336 -6.83 -4.77 10.72
CA GLU A 336 -7.12 -3.53 11.41
C GLU A 336 -7.07 -2.31 10.48
N PRO A 337 -7.99 -1.34 10.66
CA PRO A 337 -7.97 -0.08 9.94
C PRO A 337 -6.88 0.86 10.45
N VAL A 338 -6.77 2.02 9.82
CA VAL A 338 -5.96 3.14 10.33
C VAL A 338 -6.34 3.45 11.78
N LYS A 339 -5.32 3.69 12.61
CA LYS A 339 -5.46 4.02 14.03
C LYS A 339 -4.85 5.38 14.31
N VAL A 340 -5.40 6.06 15.30
CA VAL A 340 -4.86 7.31 15.83
C VAL A 340 -4.68 7.13 17.33
N SER A 341 -3.50 7.46 17.83
CA SER A 341 -3.20 7.43 19.26
C SER A 341 -2.71 8.81 19.69
N ILE A 342 -3.07 9.18 20.92
CA ILE A 342 -2.50 10.35 21.59
C ILE A 342 -1.29 9.84 22.36
N VAL A 343 -0.13 10.43 22.09
CA VAL A 343 1.09 10.17 22.85
C VAL A 343 1.16 11.23 23.94
N ASP A 344 0.83 10.87 25.18
CA ASP A 344 1.01 11.74 26.33
C ASP A 344 2.49 11.77 26.71
N GLY A 345 3.22 12.79 26.26
CA GLY A 345 4.63 13.00 26.63
C GLY A 345 5.29 14.19 25.92
N ASP A 346 6.10 14.95 26.68
CA ASP A 346 6.89 16.10 26.23
C ASP A 346 7.54 15.86 24.86
N VAL A 347 7.15 16.65 23.86
CA VAL A 347 7.77 16.67 22.51
C VAL A 347 9.14 17.38 22.54
N GLY A 348 9.83 17.31 23.68
CA GLY A 348 11.18 17.82 23.87
C GLY A 348 12.19 16.77 23.44
N ASN A 349 12.72 16.94 22.23
CA ASN A 349 13.72 16.12 21.53
C ASN A 349 13.15 14.98 20.67
N LEU A 350 12.55 15.36 19.55
CA LEU A 350 12.61 14.59 18.30
C LEU A 350 13.39 15.39 17.26
#